data_AF-A0A8J5NX35-F1
#
_entry.id   AF-A0A8J5NX35-F1
#
_cell.length_a   1.000
_cell.length_b   1.000
_cell.length_c   1.000
_cell.angle_alpha   90.00
_cell.angle_beta   90.00
_cell.angle_gamma   90.00
#
_symmetry.space_group_name_H-M   'P 1'
#
loop_
_entity.id
_entity.type
_entity.pdbx_description
1 polymer ?
#
loop_
_entity_poly.entity_id
_entity_poly.type
_entity_poly.pdbx_seq_one_letter_code
_entity_poly.pdbx_strand_id
1 'polypeptide(L)'
;MNTYMNPCPKRSKLPPGTQHPSAYSKAPNLSRPLHNAEVQPNYPCTTARGTLRRTEDVDVAAPPAALIDIWEGVSSGAQSFSLESYGKIAFDAPQGFHARLNLIEIGNGCIERIHVAEPFRGASVASMSDLLRLRAVTVVERGSDGEVDDFRWLFECVARDGQVLPGLDNQELEYVMGAGACLGVLDRLVLTAVLGANNGAAACGLL
;
A
#
# COMPACT_ATOMS: atom_id res chain seq x y z
N MET A 1 -49.61 40.94 11.23
CA MET A 1 -49.14 42.20 11.82
C MET A 1 -47.69 42.01 12.25
N ASN A 2 -46.78 42.70 11.57
CA ASN A 2 -45.36 42.99 11.83
C ASN A 2 -44.31 41.87 12.00
N THR A 3 -43.66 41.60 10.87
CA THR A 3 -42.21 41.51 10.64
C THR A 3 -41.34 42.45 11.51
N TYR A 4 -40.18 41.95 11.95
CA TYR A 4 -39.01 42.77 12.24
C TYR A 4 -37.76 42.19 11.56
N MET A 5 -37.44 42.82 10.43
CA MET A 5 -36.11 42.93 9.83
C MET A 5 -35.28 43.94 10.63
N ASN A 6 -33.97 43.75 10.72
CA ASN A 6 -32.98 44.81 10.93
C ASN A 6 -31.53 44.27 10.71
N PRO A 7 -30.54 45.12 10.38
CA PRO A 7 -30.14 45.29 8.98
C PRO A 7 -28.66 45.02 8.69
N CYS A 8 -28.39 44.91 7.38
CA CYS A 8 -27.10 44.79 6.71
C CYS A 8 -26.16 46.00 7.01
N PRO A 9 -24.86 45.80 7.29
CA PRO A 9 -23.90 46.90 7.37
C PRO A 9 -23.46 47.37 5.98
N LYS A 10 -23.33 48.69 5.86
CA LYS A 10 -23.12 49.47 4.64
C LYS A 10 -21.76 49.20 3.96
N ARG A 11 -21.80 49.17 2.62
CA ARG A 11 -20.66 49.23 1.69
C ARG A 11 -19.78 50.45 1.98
N SER A 12 -18.48 50.22 2.22
CA SER A 12 -17.43 51.22 2.00
C SER A 12 -16.94 51.12 0.54
N LYS A 13 -16.81 52.29 -0.11
CA LYS A 13 -16.27 52.44 -1.46
C LYS A 13 -14.73 52.44 -1.38
N LEU A 14 -14.07 51.70 -2.26
CA LEU A 14 -12.64 51.85 -2.58
C LEU A 14 -12.48 52.12 -4.09
N PRO A 15 -11.45 52.89 -4.51
CA PRO A 15 -11.38 53.60 -5.80
C PRO A 15 -10.91 52.73 -6.97
N PRO A 16 -11.04 53.20 -8.23
CA PRO A 16 -10.81 52.38 -9.41
C PRO A 16 -9.33 52.38 -9.85
N GLY A 17 -8.84 51.18 -10.19
CA GLY A 17 -7.88 50.94 -11.26
C GLY A 17 -6.38 51.09 -10.94
N THR A 18 -5.69 49.95 -10.75
CA THR A 18 -4.37 49.73 -11.38
C THR A 18 -4.15 48.23 -11.64
N GLN A 19 -3.48 47.95 -12.74
CA GLN A 19 -3.32 46.67 -13.45
C GLN A 19 -2.57 45.57 -12.67
N HIS A 20 -2.83 44.32 -13.10
CA HIS A 20 -2.06 43.11 -12.77
C HIS A 20 -0.54 43.30 -12.89
N PRO A 21 0.19 42.57 -12.05
CA PRO A 21 1.23 41.70 -12.57
C PRO A 21 0.98 40.23 -12.19
N SER A 22 1.14 39.39 -13.22
CA SER A 22 1.46 37.97 -13.10
C SER A 22 2.69 37.78 -12.22
N ALA A 23 2.59 36.92 -11.20
CA ALA A 23 3.75 36.28 -10.60
C ALA A 23 3.31 34.97 -9.95
N TYR A 24 3.67 33.86 -10.60
CA TYR A 24 3.96 32.59 -9.96
C TYR A 24 4.75 32.82 -8.66
N SER A 25 4.26 32.32 -7.53
CA SER A 25 5.12 32.04 -6.39
C SER A 25 4.48 31.01 -5.46
N LYS A 26 4.96 29.77 -5.63
CA LYS A 26 5.15 28.73 -4.60
C LYS A 26 3.92 28.40 -3.74
N ALA A 27 3.17 27.41 -4.20
CA ALA A 27 2.51 26.49 -3.28
C ALA A 27 3.58 25.91 -2.32
N PRO A 28 3.28 25.82 -1.01
CA PRO A 28 4.23 25.31 -0.02
C PRO A 28 4.62 23.88 -0.37
N ASN A 29 5.91 23.57 -0.21
CA ASN A 29 6.46 22.23 -0.32
C ASN A 29 5.59 21.24 0.46
N LEU A 30 4.87 20.37 -0.26
CA LEU A 30 4.27 19.15 0.26
C LEU A 30 5.41 18.25 0.72
N SER A 31 5.88 18.48 1.94
CA SER A 31 6.87 17.65 2.61
C SER A 31 6.26 16.29 2.94
N ARG A 32 6.38 15.40 1.95
CA ARG A 32 6.48 13.94 2.00
C ARG A 32 5.43 13.16 2.83
N PRO A 33 4.33 12.73 2.19
CA PRO A 33 3.59 11.55 2.62
C PRO A 33 4.46 10.30 2.41
N LEU A 34 4.48 9.39 3.37
CA LEU A 34 5.02 8.03 3.21
C LEU A 34 4.11 7.28 2.25
N HIS A 35 4.52 7.22 0.98
CA HIS A 35 3.80 6.48 -0.05
C HIS A 35 4.23 5.02 0.07
N ASN A 36 3.45 4.15 0.70
CA ASN A 36 3.69 2.71 0.61
C ASN A 36 2.91 2.21 -0.58
N ALA A 37 3.57 2.04 -1.72
CA ALA A 37 2.90 1.55 -2.91
C ALA A 37 3.46 0.17 -3.21
N GLU A 38 2.63 -0.85 -3.40
CA GLU A 38 3.06 -2.03 -4.16
C GLU A 38 3.15 -1.61 -5.64
N VAL A 39 4.16 -0.81 -5.94
CA VAL A 39 4.49 -0.38 -7.30
C VAL A 39 5.60 -1.30 -7.74
N GLN A 40 5.28 -2.21 -8.65
CA GLN A 40 6.27 -2.97 -9.42
C GLN A 40 6.56 -2.28 -10.77
N PRO A 41 7.50 -1.32 -10.87
CA PRO A 41 8.07 -0.93 -12.13
C PRO A 41 9.46 -1.56 -12.24
N ASN A 42 9.52 -2.55 -13.13
CA ASN A 42 10.72 -2.96 -13.86
C ASN A 42 11.80 -3.76 -13.11
N TYR A 43 11.42 -4.69 -12.24
CA TYR A 43 12.22 -5.91 -12.09
C TYR A 43 11.50 -7.04 -12.84
N PRO A 44 12.06 -7.59 -13.93
CA PRO A 44 11.58 -8.86 -14.43
C PRO A 44 11.86 -9.91 -13.35
N CYS A 45 10.89 -10.21 -12.50
CA CYS A 45 10.99 -11.39 -11.67
C CYS A 45 10.46 -12.58 -12.46
N THR A 46 11.35 -13.15 -13.27
CA THR A 46 11.16 -14.44 -13.91
C THR A 46 10.95 -15.47 -12.82
N THR A 47 9.71 -15.97 -12.69
CA THR A 47 9.46 -17.24 -11.98
C THR A 47 10.27 -18.35 -12.66
N ALA A 48 10.45 -19.49 -12.01
CA ALA A 48 10.98 -20.69 -12.69
C ALA A 48 10.18 -21.09 -13.96
N ARG A 49 8.98 -20.52 -14.16
CA ARG A 49 8.11 -20.65 -15.33
C ARG A 49 8.19 -19.51 -16.36
N GLY A 50 9.02 -18.49 -16.15
CA GLY A 50 9.26 -17.44 -17.15
C GLY A 50 8.09 -16.48 -17.40
N THR A 51 7.10 -16.43 -16.50
CA THR A 51 5.93 -15.55 -16.65
C THR A 51 6.14 -14.19 -15.99
N LEU A 52 5.93 -13.12 -16.75
CA LEU A 52 5.85 -11.75 -16.23
C LEU A 52 4.52 -11.59 -15.50
N ARG A 53 4.54 -11.42 -14.17
CA ARG A 53 3.34 -11.06 -13.40
C ARG A 53 3.05 -9.57 -13.59
N ARG A 54 1.77 -9.23 -13.75
CA ARG A 54 1.29 -7.84 -13.87
C ARG A 54 0.12 -7.67 -12.92
N THR A 55 0.05 -6.52 -12.28
CA THR A 55 -1.09 -6.08 -11.48
C THR A 55 -1.70 -4.83 -12.11
N GLU A 56 -3.03 -4.71 -12.01
CA GLU A 56 -3.79 -3.51 -12.33
C GLU A 56 -4.14 -2.68 -11.09
N ASP A 57 -3.93 -3.25 -9.91
CA ASP A 57 -4.23 -2.63 -8.62
C ASP A 57 -2.93 -2.30 -7.86
N VAL A 58 -2.94 -1.18 -7.14
CA VAL A 58 -1.90 -0.71 -6.23
C VAL A 58 -2.51 -0.57 -4.84
N ASP A 59 -2.04 -1.38 -3.91
CA ASP A 59 -2.44 -1.27 -2.52
C ASP A 59 -1.55 -0.25 -1.79
N VAL A 60 -2.19 0.69 -1.09
CA VAL A 60 -1.53 1.73 -0.29
C VAL A 60 -1.88 1.57 1.18
N ALA A 61 -0.93 1.09 1.97
CA ALA A 61 -1.09 0.94 3.41
C ALA A 61 -0.49 2.14 4.15
N ALA A 62 -1.32 2.92 4.86
CA ALA A 62 -0.84 4.09 5.61
C ALA A 62 -1.67 4.38 6.88
N PRO A 63 -1.14 5.19 7.81
CA PRO A 63 -1.93 5.70 8.94
C PRO A 63 -3.12 6.54 8.47
N PRO A 64 -4.19 6.67 9.28
CA PRO A 64 -5.42 7.36 8.89
C PRO A 64 -5.20 8.78 8.36
N ALA A 65 -4.32 9.55 9.00
CA ALA A 65 -4.02 10.93 8.59
C ALA A 65 -3.49 11.00 7.15
N ALA A 66 -2.59 10.09 6.77
CA ALA A 66 -2.03 10.07 5.41
C ALA A 66 -3.07 9.64 4.36
N LEU A 67 -3.97 8.71 4.71
CA LEU A 67 -5.06 8.32 3.82
C LEU A 67 -6.08 9.44 3.62
N ILE A 68 -6.37 10.22 4.66
CA ILE A 68 -7.20 11.42 4.59
C ILE A 68 -6.54 12.45 3.65
N ASP A 69 -5.25 12.73 3.80
CA ASP A 69 -4.53 13.66 2.93
C ASP A 69 -4.58 13.23 1.45
N ILE A 70 -4.40 11.92 1.19
CA ILE A 70 -4.51 11.35 -0.17
C ILE A 70 -5.94 11.55 -0.71
N TRP A 71 -6.95 11.21 0.10
CA TRP A 71 -8.35 11.32 -0.28
C TRP A 71 -8.75 12.77 -0.59
N GLU A 72 -8.34 13.72 0.24
CA GLU A 72 -8.59 15.15 0.04
C GLU A 72 -7.89 15.68 -1.22
N GLY A 73 -6.64 15.25 -1.47
CA GLY A 73 -5.90 15.60 -2.68
C GLY A 73 -6.61 15.14 -3.94
N VAL A 74 -7.06 13.87 -3.98
CA VAL A 74 -7.81 13.32 -5.11
C VAL A 74 -9.16 14.03 -5.26
N SER A 75 -9.89 14.23 -4.17
CA SER A 75 -11.19 14.93 -4.16
C SER A 75 -11.09 16.38 -4.64
N SER A 76 -9.92 17.01 -4.46
CA SER A 76 -9.64 18.37 -4.92
C SER A 76 -9.21 18.45 -6.39
N GLY A 77 -9.20 17.32 -7.11
CA GLY A 77 -8.87 17.26 -8.53
C GLY A 77 -7.37 17.09 -8.80
N ALA A 78 -6.66 16.29 -7.98
CA ALA A 78 -5.29 15.91 -8.27
C ALA A 78 -5.16 15.37 -9.71
N GLN A 79 -4.16 15.87 -10.44
CA GLN A 79 -3.97 15.53 -11.84
C GLN A 79 -3.82 14.02 -12.03
N SER A 80 -4.45 13.47 -13.07
CA SER A 80 -4.44 12.04 -13.41
C SER A 80 -5.14 11.12 -12.41
N PHE A 81 -5.72 11.64 -11.33
CA PHE A 81 -6.53 10.85 -10.41
C PHE A 81 -8.02 11.09 -10.63
N SER A 82 -8.82 10.05 -10.43
CA SER A 82 -10.27 10.14 -10.43
C SER A 82 -10.89 9.29 -9.33
N LEU A 83 -12.07 9.68 -8.88
CA LEU A 83 -12.90 8.86 -8.00
C LEU A 83 -13.85 8.04 -8.88
N GLU A 84 -13.71 6.72 -8.81
CA GLU A 84 -14.61 5.78 -9.46
C GLU A 84 -15.83 5.48 -8.58
N SER A 85 -16.76 4.68 -9.12
CA SER A 85 -17.88 4.16 -8.36
C SER A 85 -17.38 3.38 -7.13
N TYR A 86 -18.17 3.41 -6.05
CA TYR A 86 -17.83 2.77 -4.76
C TYR A 86 -16.63 3.38 -4.02
N GLY A 87 -16.20 4.59 -4.37
CA GLY A 87 -15.15 5.31 -3.64
C GLY A 87 -13.75 4.75 -3.89
N LYS A 88 -13.55 4.04 -5.00
CA LYS A 88 -12.22 3.62 -5.44
C LYS A 88 -11.50 4.80 -6.09
N ILE A 89 -10.19 4.87 -5.90
CA ILE A 89 -9.35 5.86 -6.57
C ILE A 89 -8.75 5.19 -7.80
N ALA A 90 -8.81 5.86 -8.93
CA ALA A 90 -8.12 5.47 -10.15
C ALA A 90 -7.01 6.45 -10.48
N PHE A 91 -5.96 5.96 -11.14
CA PHE A 91 -4.86 6.73 -11.68
C PHE A 91 -4.65 6.43 -13.17
N ASP A 92 -4.75 7.45 -13.99
CA ASP A 92 -4.49 7.38 -15.43
C ASP A 92 -3.07 7.88 -15.73
N ALA A 93 -2.18 6.92 -15.97
CA ALA A 93 -0.78 7.20 -16.22
C ALA A 93 -0.59 7.85 -17.60
N PRO A 94 0.31 8.85 -17.74
CA PRO A 94 0.63 9.44 -19.04
C PRO A 94 1.15 8.43 -20.08
N GLN A 95 1.67 7.29 -19.62
CA GLN A 95 2.13 6.18 -20.47
C GLN A 95 0.98 5.34 -21.05
N GLY A 96 -0.29 5.67 -20.73
CA GLY A 96 -1.47 5.04 -21.29
C GLY A 96 -1.95 3.78 -20.55
N PHE A 97 -1.54 3.58 -19.29
CA PHE A 97 -2.09 2.54 -18.44
C PHE A 97 -2.95 3.13 -17.33
N HIS A 98 -3.92 2.34 -16.88
CA HIS A 98 -4.83 2.68 -15.80
C HIS A 98 -4.54 1.78 -14.61
N ALA A 99 -4.42 2.38 -13.42
CA ALA A 99 -4.20 1.66 -12.17
C ALA A 99 -5.27 2.03 -11.16
N ARG A 100 -5.76 1.06 -10.40
CA ARG A 100 -6.69 1.32 -9.30
C ARG A 100 -5.93 1.29 -7.98
N LEU A 101 -6.24 2.24 -7.11
CA LEU A 101 -5.64 2.38 -5.81
C LEU A 101 -6.62 1.89 -4.76
N ASN A 102 -6.18 0.93 -3.94
CA ASN A 102 -6.88 0.55 -2.72
C ASN A 102 -6.16 1.20 -1.54
N LEU A 103 -6.88 2.00 -0.77
CA LEU A 103 -6.37 2.59 0.46
C LEU A 103 -6.66 1.66 1.63
N ILE A 104 -5.62 1.26 2.34
CA ILE A 104 -5.69 0.32 3.47
C ILE A 104 -5.17 1.03 4.72
N GLU A 105 -6.03 1.16 5.73
CA GLU A 105 -5.65 1.75 7.01
C GLU A 105 -4.77 0.78 7.82
N ILE A 106 -3.60 1.27 8.24
CA ILE A 106 -2.73 0.51 9.16
C ILE A 106 -3.22 0.65 10.59
N GLY A 107 -3.27 -0.47 11.31
CA GLY A 107 -3.59 -0.52 12.73
C GLY A 107 -5.08 -0.61 13.03
N ASN A 108 -5.92 -0.70 12.01
CA ASN A 108 -7.37 -0.84 12.13
C ASN A 108 -7.92 -1.56 10.89
N GLY A 109 -7.80 -2.89 10.86
CA GLY A 109 -8.28 -3.70 9.75
C GLY A 109 -7.39 -4.90 9.44
N CYS A 110 -7.24 -5.22 8.15
CA CYS A 110 -6.52 -6.40 7.67
C CYS A 110 -4.99 -6.28 7.75
N ILE A 111 -4.44 -5.07 7.95
CA ILE A 111 -3.00 -4.84 8.10
C ILE A 111 -2.76 -4.08 9.41
N GLU A 112 -2.23 -4.78 10.41
CA GLU A 112 -1.89 -4.14 11.68
C GLU A 112 -0.62 -3.28 11.60
N ARG A 113 0.37 -3.74 10.82
CA ARG A 113 1.70 -3.11 10.73
C ARG A 113 2.48 -3.51 9.49
N ILE A 114 3.42 -2.66 9.09
CA ILE A 114 4.51 -2.99 8.17
C ILE A 114 5.80 -2.87 8.98
N HIS A 115 6.60 -3.94 9.02
CA HIS A 115 7.82 -3.95 9.85
C HIS A 115 8.97 -3.19 9.20
N VAL A 116 9.13 -3.35 7.89
CA VAL A 116 10.19 -2.72 7.10
C VAL A 116 9.60 -2.14 5.82
N ALA A 117 9.78 -0.83 5.65
CA ALA A 117 9.47 -0.13 4.42
C ALA A 117 10.78 0.25 3.72
N GLU A 118 10.95 -0.19 2.47
CA GLU A 118 12.14 0.03 1.66
C GLU A 118 11.92 1.22 0.71
N PRO A 119 12.93 2.09 0.51
CA PRO A 119 12.78 3.24 -0.38
C PRO A 119 12.64 2.80 -1.84
N PHE A 120 11.65 3.34 -2.54
CA PHE A 120 11.39 3.02 -3.92
C PHE A 120 10.93 4.26 -4.71
N ARG A 121 11.82 4.81 -5.55
CA ARG A 121 11.52 5.93 -6.48
C ARG A 121 10.76 7.13 -5.87
N GLY A 122 11.18 7.57 -4.68
CA GLY A 122 10.54 8.70 -3.98
C GLY A 122 9.32 8.31 -3.14
N ALA A 123 8.97 7.03 -3.16
CA ALA A 123 8.02 6.37 -2.28
C ALA A 123 8.77 5.34 -1.42
N SER A 124 7.99 4.52 -0.73
CA SER A 124 8.41 3.33 -0.01
C SER A 124 7.59 2.12 -0.49
N VAL A 125 8.12 0.92 -0.34
CA VAL A 125 7.41 -0.34 -0.57
C VAL A 125 7.56 -1.20 0.68
N ALA A 126 6.61 -2.09 0.96
CA ALA A 126 6.81 -3.09 2.00
C ALA A 126 7.97 -4.02 1.61
N SER A 127 8.76 -4.45 2.59
CA SER A 127 9.83 -5.42 2.36
C SER A 127 9.28 -6.74 1.81
N MET A 128 10.11 -7.54 1.13
CA MET A 128 9.69 -8.87 0.65
C MET A 128 9.21 -9.78 1.79
N SER A 129 9.81 -9.65 2.98
CA SER A 129 9.39 -10.39 4.17
C SER A 129 8.00 -9.95 4.67
N ASP A 130 7.70 -8.64 4.65
CA ASP A 130 6.35 -8.14 4.92
C ASP A 130 5.36 -8.59 3.85
N LEU A 131 5.71 -8.52 2.56
CA LEU A 131 4.83 -8.98 1.48
C LEU A 131 4.52 -10.48 1.61
N LEU A 132 5.52 -11.30 1.94
CA LEU A 132 5.33 -12.74 2.19
C LEU A 132 4.34 -12.99 3.32
N ARG A 133 4.49 -12.31 4.46
CA ARG A 133 3.59 -12.47 5.62
C ARG A 133 2.16 -12.03 5.27
N LEU A 134 2.00 -10.93 4.54
CA LEU A 134 0.69 -10.41 4.14
C LEU A 134 0.02 -11.35 3.14
N ARG A 135 0.78 -11.90 2.20
CA ARG A 135 0.28 -12.88 1.23
C ARG A 135 -0.20 -14.16 1.93
N ALA A 136 0.46 -14.59 3.01
CA ALA A 136 0.05 -15.75 3.80
C ALA A 136 -1.40 -15.65 4.30
N VAL A 137 -1.83 -14.46 4.74
CA VAL A 137 -3.22 -14.20 5.16
C VAL A 137 -4.19 -14.54 4.03
N THR A 138 -3.96 -13.98 2.84
CA THR A 138 -4.87 -14.20 1.70
C THR A 138 -4.86 -15.65 1.21
N VAL A 139 -3.73 -16.36 1.30
CA VAL A 139 -3.68 -17.80 0.99
C VAL A 139 -4.56 -18.60 1.94
N VAL A 140 -4.53 -18.30 3.24
CA VAL A 140 -5.33 -19.03 4.22
C VAL A 140 -6.82 -18.67 4.11
N GLU A 141 -7.15 -17.40 3.88
CA GLU A 141 -8.54 -16.93 3.87
C GLU A 141 -9.28 -17.23 2.55
N ARG A 142 -8.56 -17.22 1.42
CA ARG A 142 -9.16 -17.34 0.08
C ARG A 142 -8.60 -18.51 -0.70
N GLY A 143 -7.29 -18.72 -0.64
CA GLY A 143 -6.63 -19.93 -1.16
C GLY A 143 -6.73 -20.11 -2.67
N SER A 144 -6.85 -19.03 -3.44
CA SER A 144 -6.84 -19.13 -4.90
C SER A 144 -5.47 -19.54 -5.43
N ASP A 145 -5.44 -20.19 -6.60
CA ASP A 145 -4.19 -20.62 -7.24
C ASP A 145 -3.22 -19.45 -7.44
N GLY A 146 -3.73 -18.26 -7.76
CA GLY A 146 -2.93 -17.04 -7.91
C GLY A 146 -2.24 -16.62 -6.61
N GLU A 147 -2.96 -16.64 -5.49
CA GLU A 147 -2.41 -16.30 -4.17
C GLU A 147 -1.37 -17.30 -3.71
N VAL A 148 -1.61 -18.60 -3.94
CA VAL A 148 -0.66 -19.67 -3.64
C VAL A 148 0.61 -19.52 -4.48
N ASP A 149 0.46 -19.22 -5.77
CA ASP A 149 1.58 -19.03 -6.66
C ASP A 149 2.37 -17.75 -6.33
N ASP A 150 1.72 -16.66 -5.91
CA ASP A 150 2.38 -15.44 -5.41
C ASP A 150 3.13 -15.73 -4.10
N PHE A 151 2.52 -16.48 -3.18
CA PHE A 151 3.15 -16.87 -1.91
C PHE A 151 4.41 -17.70 -2.13
N ARG A 152 4.36 -18.72 -2.99
CA ARG A 152 5.54 -19.54 -3.34
C ARG A 152 6.65 -18.70 -3.94
N TRP A 153 6.31 -17.77 -4.83
CA TRP A 153 7.28 -16.90 -5.46
C TRP A 153 7.93 -15.93 -4.46
N LEU A 154 7.15 -15.30 -3.58
CA LEU A 154 7.67 -14.45 -2.50
C LEU A 154 8.56 -15.25 -1.56
N PHE A 155 8.13 -16.47 -1.21
CA PHE A 155 8.88 -17.38 -0.36
C PHE A 155 10.24 -17.73 -0.97
N GLU A 156 10.28 -18.09 -2.25
CA GLU A 156 11.52 -18.34 -2.99
C GLU A 156 12.44 -17.11 -3.00
N CYS A 157 11.89 -15.90 -3.16
CA CYS A 157 12.68 -14.67 -3.15
C CYS A 157 13.27 -14.38 -1.76
N VAL A 158 12.46 -14.45 -0.72
CA VAL A 158 12.89 -14.27 0.68
C VAL A 158 13.96 -15.29 1.05
N ALA A 159 13.74 -16.58 0.73
CA ALA A 159 14.69 -17.65 1.00
C ALA A 159 16.00 -17.49 0.24
N ARG A 160 15.94 -17.20 -1.07
CA ARG A 160 17.13 -16.99 -1.92
C ARG A 160 17.98 -15.83 -1.42
N ASP A 161 17.33 -14.74 -1.01
CA ASP A 161 18.03 -13.52 -0.59
C ASP A 161 18.46 -13.60 0.89
N GLY A 162 18.21 -14.74 1.56
CA GLY A 162 18.60 -14.99 2.95
C GLY A 162 17.87 -14.10 3.95
N GLN A 163 16.71 -13.55 3.58
CA GLN A 163 15.89 -12.74 4.46
C GLN A 163 15.14 -13.62 5.46
N VAL A 164 14.83 -13.05 6.62
CA VAL A 164 14.03 -13.68 7.66
C VAL A 164 12.82 -12.84 7.97
N LEU A 165 11.74 -13.49 8.39
CA LEU A 165 10.54 -12.81 8.84
C LEU A 165 10.82 -11.99 10.11
N PRO A 166 10.11 -10.86 10.27
CA PRO A 166 10.14 -10.11 11.52
C PRO A 166 9.55 -10.96 12.66
N GLY A 167 9.65 -10.48 13.91
CA GLY A 167 8.95 -11.12 15.02
C GLY A 167 7.44 -11.06 14.80
N LEU A 168 6.81 -12.23 14.68
CA LEU A 168 5.40 -12.40 14.41
C LEU A 168 4.64 -12.68 15.71
N ASP A 169 3.40 -12.20 15.81
CA ASP A 169 2.47 -12.66 16.84
C ASP A 169 1.84 -14.02 16.50
N ASN A 170 1.05 -14.56 17.43
CA ASN A 170 0.45 -15.88 17.28
C ASN A 170 -0.44 -16.00 16.04
N GLN A 171 -1.22 -14.95 15.72
CA GLN A 171 -2.13 -14.99 14.58
C GLN A 171 -1.35 -14.89 13.27
N GLU A 172 -0.36 -14.01 13.21
CA GLU A 172 0.56 -13.90 12.07
C GLU A 172 1.30 -15.22 11.82
N LEU A 173 1.72 -15.91 12.89
CA LEU A 173 2.33 -17.24 12.81
C LEU A 173 1.35 -18.28 12.27
N GLU A 174 0.12 -18.34 12.77
CA GLU A 174 -0.90 -19.27 12.28
C GLU A 174 -1.13 -19.10 10.77
N TYR A 175 -1.17 -17.86 10.26
CA TYR A 175 -1.31 -17.61 8.84
C TYR A 175 -0.10 -18.07 8.03
N VAL A 176 1.12 -17.74 8.44
CA VAL A 176 2.35 -18.17 7.74
C VAL A 176 2.46 -19.70 7.72
N MET A 177 2.13 -20.35 8.83
CA MET A 177 2.14 -21.80 8.98
C MET A 177 1.05 -22.46 8.12
N GLY A 178 -0.16 -21.88 8.13
CA GLY A 178 -1.29 -22.33 7.31
C GLY A 178 -0.97 -22.22 5.81
N ALA A 179 -0.42 -21.10 5.37
CA ALA A 179 0.05 -20.93 4.00
C ALA A 179 1.19 -21.90 3.66
N GLY A 180 2.08 -22.19 4.61
CA GLY A 180 3.15 -23.20 4.48
C GLY A 180 2.66 -24.61 4.14
N ALA A 181 1.38 -24.93 4.41
CA ALA A 181 0.79 -26.20 3.99
C ALA A 181 0.78 -26.38 2.46
N CYS A 182 0.82 -25.30 1.67
CA CYS A 182 0.91 -25.36 0.21
C CYS A 182 2.31 -25.70 -0.32
N LEU A 183 3.32 -25.72 0.55
CA LEU A 183 4.73 -26.00 0.22
C LEU A 183 5.06 -27.50 0.31
N GLY A 184 6.06 -27.92 -0.46
CA GLY A 184 6.63 -29.26 -0.37
C GLY A 184 7.39 -29.48 0.94
N VAL A 185 7.71 -30.74 1.27
CA VAL A 185 8.37 -31.09 2.55
C VAL A 185 9.70 -30.35 2.73
N LEU A 186 10.53 -30.29 1.69
CA LEU A 186 11.82 -29.58 1.76
C LEU A 186 11.63 -28.06 1.92
N ASP A 187 10.65 -27.49 1.23
CA ASP A 187 10.35 -26.06 1.30
C ASP A 187 9.83 -25.67 2.69
N ARG A 188 9.14 -26.57 3.41
CA ARG A 188 8.74 -26.33 4.81
C ARG A 188 9.96 -26.28 5.76
N LEU A 189 11.01 -27.04 5.48
CA LEU A 189 12.28 -26.90 6.20
C LEU A 189 12.92 -25.54 5.93
N VAL A 190 12.88 -25.09 4.67
CA VAL A 190 13.37 -23.75 4.31
C VAL A 190 12.49 -22.65 4.94
N LEU A 191 11.17 -22.85 5.06
CA LEU A 191 10.27 -21.95 5.79
C LEU A 191 10.66 -21.84 7.27
N THR A 192 11.13 -22.91 7.88
CA THR A 192 11.66 -22.90 9.25
C THR A 192 12.88 -21.96 9.36
N ALA A 193 13.76 -21.95 8.35
CA ALA A 193 14.88 -21.02 8.30
C ALA A 193 14.43 -19.57 8.05
N VAL A 194 13.45 -19.37 7.15
CA VAL A 194 12.86 -18.05 6.85
C VAL A 194 12.12 -17.46 8.05
N LEU A 195 11.47 -18.26 8.89
CA LEU A 195 10.90 -17.80 10.17
C LEU A 195 11.99 -17.18 11.06
N GLY A 196 13.21 -17.71 11.01
CA GLY A 196 14.36 -17.17 11.72
C GLY A 196 14.25 -17.28 13.25
N ALA A 197 15.31 -16.86 13.95
CA ALA A 197 15.39 -16.96 15.41
C ALA A 197 14.31 -16.14 16.14
N ASN A 198 13.82 -15.07 15.51
CA ASN A 198 12.75 -14.23 16.05
C ASN A 198 11.45 -15.00 16.29
N ASN A 199 11.23 -16.10 15.54
CA ASN A 199 10.04 -16.93 15.59
C ASN A 199 10.37 -18.37 16.02
N GLY A 200 11.46 -18.56 16.76
CA GLY A 200 12.06 -19.88 17.03
C GLY A 200 11.14 -20.89 17.71
N ALA A 201 10.23 -20.44 18.58
CA ALA A 201 9.27 -21.34 19.24
C ALA A 201 8.31 -22.01 18.24
N ALA A 202 7.85 -21.26 17.24
CA ALA A 202 6.98 -21.78 16.18
C ALA A 202 7.77 -22.59 15.14
N ALA A 203 9.00 -22.17 14.84
CA ALA A 203 9.91 -22.87 13.94
C ALA A 203 10.17 -24.31 14.41
N CYS A 204 10.34 -24.53 15.73
CA CYS A 204 10.48 -25.88 16.29
C CYS A 204 9.24 -26.77 16.13
N GLY A 205 8.05 -26.20 15.93
CA GLY A 205 6.81 -26.96 15.70
C GLY A 205 6.61 -27.43 14.25
N LEU A 206 7.45 -26.98 13.31
CA LEU A 206 7.45 -27.42 11.91
C LEU A 206 8.33 -28.66 11.65
N LEU A 207 9.23 -28.99 12.57
CA LEU A 207 10.19 -30.10 12.50
C LEU A 207 9.70 -31.33 13.26
#